data_AF-A0ABD3VXK8-F1
#
_entry.id   AF-A0ABD3VXK8-F1
#
_cell.length_a   1.000
_cell.length_b   1.000
_cell.length_c   1.000
_cell.angle_alpha   90.00
_cell.angle_beta   90.00
_cell.angle_gamma   90.00
#
_symmetry.space_group_name_H-M   'P 1'
#
loop_
_entity.id
_entity.type
_entity.pdbx_description
1 polymer ?
#
loop_
_entity_poly.entity_id
_entity_poly.type
_entity_poly.pdbx_seq_one_letter_code
_entity_poly.pdbx_strand_id
1 'polypeptide(L)'
;MADFSITKRIARLPCGGCRSNCSNDYVKCSLCNNWYHRKCQQISADEMKIWKKIELGYVCVSCRTLDGIEFDNLMGMRRLKNAADTKVLANLKTAVTRETLFKIEFKPASDKDVVFPPVRVDVIAKEVMNKYFDEVIGDPIITTGNGNCLFNAVSLLLYGDESKSVQLRYHICLRMVRDSTSYMNHPHRKRIQCLSPSYESAWTILVLCYIIRRPVRILYPSVNGVNDFAHTSLNTTFEPSSVVPAGHSTINILWYAQGQLSNQGSWYAVNHVVPVLDMKCKSKNPLTYYKDDIDHR
;
A
#
# COMPACT_ATOMS: atom_id res chain seq x y z
N MET A 1 10.87 -8.77 38.07
CA MET A 1 9.41 -8.55 38.00
C MET A 1 9.13 -7.29 38.80
N ALA A 2 8.81 -6.18 38.12
CA ALA A 2 8.52 -4.91 38.80
C ALA A 2 7.01 -4.84 39.08
N ASP A 3 6.70 -4.72 40.36
CA ASP A 3 5.38 -4.63 40.95
C ASP A 3 4.68 -3.33 40.51
N PHE A 4 3.52 -3.46 39.87
CA PHE A 4 2.69 -2.35 39.36
C PHE A 4 1.64 -1.88 40.38
N SER A 5 1.86 -2.10 41.68
CA SER A 5 0.98 -1.60 42.76
C SER A 5 1.40 -0.20 43.23
N ILE A 6 1.16 0.81 42.38
CA ILE A 6 1.19 2.22 42.80
C ILE A 6 -0.11 2.91 42.38
N THR A 7 -1.10 2.88 43.26
CA THR A 7 -2.20 3.86 43.31
C THR A 7 -1.72 5.18 43.95
N LYS A 8 -0.58 5.72 43.50
CA LYS A 8 -0.27 7.14 43.76
C LYS A 8 -1.29 7.94 42.96
N ARG A 9 -2.02 8.83 43.63
CA ARG A 9 -2.75 9.94 42.99
C ARG A 9 -1.83 10.53 41.92
N ILE A 10 -2.08 10.19 40.66
CA ILE A 10 -1.37 10.82 39.55
C ILE A 10 -1.69 12.28 39.71
N ALA A 11 -0.66 13.06 40.05
CA ALA A 11 -0.75 14.52 40.09
C ALA A 11 -1.48 14.92 38.82
N ARG A 12 -2.48 15.78 38.94
CA ARG A 12 -3.36 16.19 37.84
C ARG A 12 -2.51 16.76 36.70
N LEU A 13 -2.06 15.91 35.77
CA LEU A 13 -1.19 16.31 34.67
C LEU A 13 -2.06 16.98 33.61
N PRO A 14 -1.66 18.16 33.10
CA PRO A 14 -2.44 18.86 32.09
C PRO A 14 -2.46 18.03 30.81
N CYS A 15 -3.64 17.90 30.21
CA CYS A 15 -3.84 17.25 28.94
C CYS A 15 -3.08 18.01 27.84
N GLY A 16 -2.31 17.30 27.01
CA GLY A 16 -1.59 17.88 25.88
C GLY A 16 -2.50 18.46 24.79
N GLY A 17 -3.80 18.14 24.80
CA GLY A 17 -4.81 18.68 23.89
C GLY A 17 -5.54 19.89 24.45
N CYS A 18 -6.33 19.72 25.52
CA CYS A 18 -7.20 20.77 26.05
C CYS A 18 -6.60 21.56 27.24
N ARG A 19 -5.39 21.21 27.70
CA ARG A 19 -4.69 21.79 28.88
C ARG A 19 -5.40 21.59 30.23
N SER A 20 -6.62 21.07 30.25
CA SER A 20 -7.31 20.66 31.48
C SER A 20 -6.67 19.42 32.11
N ASN A 21 -6.81 19.30 33.42
CA ASN A 21 -6.24 18.21 34.19
C ASN A 21 -6.82 16.83 33.83
N CYS A 22 -5.94 15.85 33.61
CA CYS A 22 -6.30 14.44 33.47
C CYS A 22 -6.63 13.86 34.87
N SER A 23 -7.87 13.43 35.09
CA SER A 23 -8.29 12.75 36.32
C SER A 23 -8.42 11.24 36.08
N ASN A 24 -9.33 10.84 35.20
CA ASN A 24 -9.58 9.45 34.79
C ASN A 24 -9.67 9.40 33.25
N ASP A 25 -9.41 8.23 32.64
CA ASP A 25 -9.45 8.01 31.19
C ASP A 25 -8.47 8.83 30.34
N TYR A 26 -7.19 8.60 30.57
CA TYR A 26 -6.10 9.21 29.81
C TYR A 26 -5.19 8.15 29.15
N VAL A 27 -4.46 8.58 28.13
CA VAL A 27 -3.39 7.81 27.47
C VAL A 27 -2.10 8.64 27.48
N LYS A 28 -0.95 8.00 27.67
CA LYS A 28 0.35 8.65 27.52
C LYS A 28 0.88 8.41 26.10
N CYS A 29 1.25 9.48 25.41
CA CYS A 29 1.97 9.35 24.14
C CYS A 29 3.39 8.85 24.39
N SER A 30 3.80 7.79 23.68
CA SER A 30 5.16 7.23 23.78
C SER A 30 6.23 8.11 23.12
N LEU A 31 5.84 9.04 22.25
CA LEU A 31 6.77 9.92 21.54
C LEU A 31 7.00 11.24 22.28
N CYS A 32 5.96 12.03 22.52
CA CYS A 32 6.08 13.34 23.19
C CYS A 32 5.95 13.27 24.72
N ASN A 33 5.72 12.09 25.30
CA ASN A 33 5.52 11.86 26.74
C ASN A 33 4.34 12.61 27.39
N ASN A 34 3.55 13.36 26.62
CA ASN A 34 2.36 14.05 27.11
C ASN A 34 1.21 13.07 27.39
N TRP A 35 0.38 13.42 28.37
CA TRP A 35 -0.86 12.73 28.69
C TRP A 35 -2.02 13.39 27.96
N TYR A 36 -2.97 12.60 27.49
CA TYR A 36 -4.15 13.10 26.79
C TYR A 36 -5.40 12.44 27.32
N HIS A 37 -6.49 13.20 27.48
CA HIS A 37 -7.79 12.59 27.67
C HIS A 37 -8.14 11.74 26.47
N ARG A 38 -8.79 10.59 26.73
CA ARG A 38 -9.36 9.71 25.72
C ARG A 38 -10.16 10.48 24.65
N LYS A 39 -11.03 11.41 25.10
CA LYS A 39 -11.88 12.24 24.23
C LYS A 39 -11.07 13.21 23.37
N CYS A 40 -10.02 13.83 23.91
CA CYS A 40 -9.13 14.73 23.15
C CYS A 40 -8.37 13.99 22.04
N GLN A 41 -8.32 12.66 22.08
CA GLN A 41 -7.69 11.81 21.08
C GLN A 41 -8.70 11.02 20.25
N GLN A 42 -10.00 11.30 20.41
CA GLN A 42 -11.10 10.63 19.71
C GLN A 42 -11.12 9.11 19.89
N ILE A 43 -10.62 8.61 21.02
CA ILE A 43 -10.62 7.18 21.35
C ILE A 43 -11.97 6.83 21.98
N SER A 44 -12.61 5.74 21.59
CA SER A 44 -13.85 5.26 22.22
C SER A 44 -13.59 4.54 23.55
N ALA A 45 -14.61 4.34 24.39
CA ALA A 45 -14.43 3.66 25.67
C ALA A 45 -13.99 2.20 25.48
N ASP A 46 -14.47 1.53 24.43
CA ASP A 46 -14.09 0.17 24.10
C ASP A 46 -12.69 0.09 23.50
N GLU A 47 -12.32 1.03 22.63
CA GLU A 47 -10.95 1.15 22.14
C GLU A 47 -9.96 1.36 23.27
N MET A 48 -10.35 2.14 24.30
CA MET A 48 -9.51 2.34 25.48
C MET A 48 -9.21 1.02 26.21
N LYS A 49 -10.16 0.08 26.24
CA LYS A 49 -9.92 -1.27 26.80
C LYS A 49 -8.88 -2.04 25.97
N ILE A 50 -8.86 -1.84 24.65
CA ILE A 50 -7.86 -2.45 23.75
C ILE A 50 -6.50 -1.77 23.93
N TRP A 51 -6.46 -0.44 23.97
CA TRP A 51 -5.23 0.35 24.19
C TRP A 51 -4.51 -0.04 25.47
N LYS A 52 -5.24 -0.31 26.55
CA LYS A 52 -4.67 -0.79 27.82
C LYS A 52 -3.98 -2.16 27.72
N LYS A 53 -4.27 -2.95 26.68
CA LYS A 53 -3.68 -4.28 26.44
C LYS A 53 -2.52 -4.23 25.42
N ILE A 54 -2.31 -3.11 24.74
CA ILE A 54 -1.25 -2.97 23.73
C ILE A 54 0.03 -2.49 24.41
N GLU A 55 1.09 -3.31 24.37
CA GLU A 55 2.37 -3.00 25.02
C GLU A 55 3.21 -1.95 24.28
N LEU A 56 2.98 -1.74 22.98
CA LEU A 56 3.79 -0.88 22.10
C LEU A 56 3.63 0.64 22.34
N GLY A 57 2.92 1.04 23.40
CA GLY A 57 2.62 2.44 23.72
C GLY A 57 1.64 3.11 22.74
N TYR A 58 0.93 4.11 23.22
CA TYR A 58 0.02 4.92 22.41
C TYR A 58 0.77 6.05 21.70
N VAL A 59 0.39 6.41 20.48
CA VAL A 59 0.91 7.59 19.77
C VAL A 59 -0.22 8.59 19.54
N CYS A 60 -0.06 9.80 20.07
CA CYS A 60 -1.07 10.86 19.98
C CYS A 60 -1.26 11.34 18.54
N VAL A 61 -2.40 12.00 18.30
CA VAL A 61 -2.77 12.57 16.99
C VAL A 61 -1.64 13.44 16.44
N SER A 62 -1.16 14.42 17.21
CA SER A 62 -0.10 15.34 16.75
C SER A 62 1.20 14.63 16.38
N CYS A 63 1.58 13.55 17.08
CA CYS A 63 2.82 12.82 16.79
C CYS A 63 2.68 11.76 15.69
N ARG A 64 1.45 11.47 15.23
CA ARG A 64 1.20 10.53 14.12
C ARG A 64 0.73 11.23 12.85
N THR A 65 0.68 12.56 12.83
CA THR A 65 0.25 13.36 11.68
C THR A 65 1.35 14.29 11.21
N LEU A 66 1.46 14.50 9.91
CA LEU A 66 2.22 15.56 9.29
C LEU A 66 1.46 16.88 9.48
N ASP A 67 2.13 17.86 10.10
CA ASP A 67 1.61 19.20 10.40
C ASP A 67 0.24 19.25 11.10
N GLY A 68 -0.13 18.17 11.80
CA GLY A 68 -1.42 18.07 12.48
C GLY A 68 -2.60 17.71 11.58
N ILE A 69 -2.38 17.49 10.28
CA ILE A 69 -3.45 17.37 9.28
C ILE A 69 -3.58 15.92 8.78
N GLU A 70 -2.56 15.41 8.09
CA GLU A 70 -2.61 14.10 7.44
C GLU A 70 -1.85 13.06 8.27
N PHE A 71 -2.33 11.81 8.30
CA PHE A 71 -1.60 10.74 8.96
C PHE A 71 -0.23 10.51 8.30
N ASP A 72 0.82 10.45 9.10
CA ASP A 72 2.18 10.19 8.65
C ASP A 72 2.36 8.69 8.36
N ASN A 73 2.02 8.31 7.13
CA ASN A 73 2.15 6.94 6.64
C ASN A 73 3.61 6.46 6.64
N LEU A 74 4.60 7.34 6.46
CA LEU A 74 6.02 6.99 6.52
C LEU A 74 6.42 6.57 7.94
N MET A 75 6.00 7.34 8.94
CA MET A 75 6.20 6.98 10.35
C MET A 75 5.43 5.73 10.73
N GLY A 76 4.21 5.53 10.21
CA GLY A 76 3.46 4.28 10.33
C GLY A 76 4.26 3.08 9.79
N MET A 77 4.80 3.19 8.58
CA MET A 77 5.65 2.17 7.96
C MET A 77 6.91 1.88 8.78
N ARG A 78 7.59 2.90 9.31
CA ARG A 78 8.76 2.70 10.20
C ARG A 78 8.39 1.90 11.44
N ARG A 79 7.24 2.19 12.07
CA ARG A 79 6.79 1.44 13.24
C ARG A 79 6.47 -0.02 12.93
N LEU A 80 5.84 -0.28 11.78
CA LEU A 80 5.59 -1.66 11.32
C LEU A 80 6.90 -2.40 11.02
N LYS A 81 7.84 -1.74 10.33
CA LYS A 81 9.16 -2.29 10.04
C LYS A 81 9.92 -2.64 11.33
N ASN A 82 9.99 -1.72 12.30
CA ASN A 82 10.66 -1.97 13.57
C ASN A 82 10.06 -3.19 14.30
N ALA A 83 8.73 -3.36 14.25
CA ALA A 83 8.09 -4.54 14.82
C ALA A 83 8.43 -5.83 14.05
N ALA A 84 8.47 -5.77 12.72
CA ALA A 84 8.87 -6.89 11.87
C ALA A 84 10.35 -7.29 12.07
N ASP A 85 11.24 -6.32 12.28
CA ASP A 85 12.68 -6.53 12.48
C ASP A 85 12.99 -7.31 13.78
N THR A 86 12.06 -7.33 14.75
CA THR A 86 12.16 -8.20 15.93
C THR A 86 12.05 -9.69 15.60
N LYS A 87 11.59 -10.05 14.38
CA LYS A 87 11.32 -11.42 13.92
C LYS A 87 10.32 -12.19 14.79
N VAL A 88 9.57 -11.50 15.64
CA VAL A 88 8.51 -12.09 16.47
C VAL A 88 7.16 -11.68 15.89
N LEU A 89 6.43 -12.64 15.29
CA LEU A 89 5.14 -12.38 14.63
C LEU A 89 4.10 -11.74 15.57
N ALA A 90 4.13 -12.07 16.86
CA ALA A 90 3.25 -11.47 17.86
C ALA A 90 3.46 -9.95 17.97
N ASN A 91 4.70 -9.47 17.94
CA ASN A 91 5.01 -8.04 17.98
C ASN A 91 4.46 -7.31 16.75
N LEU A 92 4.61 -7.91 15.56
CA LEU A 92 4.05 -7.35 14.33
C LEU A 92 2.52 -7.31 14.37
N LYS A 93 1.86 -8.36 14.88
CA LYS A 93 0.39 -8.38 15.06
C LYS A 93 -0.08 -7.32 16.06
N THR A 94 0.64 -7.12 17.16
CA THR A 94 0.36 -6.05 18.12
C THR A 94 0.53 -4.67 17.47
N ALA A 95 1.58 -4.47 16.66
CA ALA A 95 1.80 -3.22 15.93
C ALA A 95 0.68 -2.94 14.93
N VAL A 96 0.28 -3.93 14.15
CA VAL A 96 -0.84 -3.82 13.19
C VAL A 96 -2.17 -3.56 13.89
N THR A 97 -2.42 -4.20 15.03
CA THR A 97 -3.60 -3.93 15.87
C THR A 97 -3.61 -2.48 16.31
N ARG A 98 -2.48 -1.99 16.83
CA ARG A 98 -2.30 -0.58 17.22
C ARG A 98 -2.58 0.39 16.08
N GLU A 99 -1.94 0.18 14.93
CA GLU A 99 -2.08 1.04 13.75
C GLU A 99 -3.52 1.03 13.20
N THR A 100 -4.22 -0.12 13.25
CA THR A 100 -5.61 -0.24 12.81
C THR A 100 -6.57 0.58 13.69
N LEU A 101 -6.28 0.71 15.00
CA LEU A 101 -7.07 1.53 15.92
C LEU A 101 -6.98 3.03 15.62
N PHE A 102 -6.01 3.49 14.82
CA PHE A 102 -5.97 4.86 14.36
C PHE A 102 -7.03 5.19 13.30
N LYS A 103 -7.77 4.18 12.81
CA LYS A 103 -8.90 4.33 11.87
C LYS A 103 -8.58 5.13 10.63
N ILE A 104 -7.36 4.97 10.12
CA ILE A 104 -6.99 5.58 8.84
C ILE A 104 -7.69 4.76 7.76
N GLU A 105 -8.57 5.41 7.01
CA GLU A 105 -9.26 4.81 5.88
C GLU A 105 -8.54 5.17 4.58
N PHE A 106 -8.39 4.19 3.70
CA PHE A 106 -7.97 4.45 2.33
C PHE A 106 -9.20 4.64 1.45
N LYS A 107 -9.29 5.79 0.79
CA LYS A 107 -10.42 6.14 -0.09
C LYS A 107 -9.93 6.34 -1.51
N PRO A 108 -9.98 5.31 -2.37
CA PRO A 108 -9.60 5.45 -3.78
C PRO A 108 -10.49 6.50 -4.45
N ALA A 109 -9.92 7.39 -5.25
CA ALA A 109 -10.73 8.31 -6.05
C ALA A 109 -11.58 7.54 -7.07
N SER A 110 -12.69 8.12 -7.50
CA SER A 110 -13.48 7.56 -8.60
C SER A 110 -12.85 7.94 -9.94
N ASP A 111 -13.12 7.19 -11.01
CA ASP A 111 -12.43 7.43 -12.30
C ASP A 111 -12.66 8.82 -12.88
N LYS A 112 -13.86 9.38 -12.65
CA LYS A 112 -14.22 10.74 -13.07
C LYS A 112 -13.48 11.84 -12.32
N ASP A 113 -12.94 11.53 -11.15
CA ASP A 113 -12.25 12.51 -10.29
C ASP A 113 -10.73 12.49 -10.53
N VAL A 114 -10.22 11.52 -11.30
CA VAL A 114 -8.78 11.39 -11.57
C VAL A 114 -8.38 12.33 -12.71
N VAL A 115 -7.54 13.31 -12.39
CA VAL A 115 -6.94 14.22 -13.37
C VAL A 115 -5.48 13.83 -13.54
N PHE A 116 -5.12 13.45 -14.76
CA PHE A 116 -3.72 13.16 -15.09
C PHE A 116 -3.02 14.45 -15.51
N PRO A 117 -1.91 14.85 -14.85
CA PRO A 117 -1.00 15.82 -15.42
C PRO A 117 -0.37 15.26 -16.71
N PRO A 118 0.42 16.05 -17.46
CA PRO A 118 1.21 15.50 -18.56
C PRO A 118 2.05 14.31 -18.08
N VAL A 119 1.78 13.13 -18.63
CA VAL A 119 2.48 11.89 -18.32
C VAL A 119 3.37 11.46 -19.47
N ARG A 120 4.46 10.75 -19.15
CA ARG A 120 5.42 10.21 -20.13
C ARG A 120 5.15 8.74 -20.37
N VAL A 121 5.09 8.34 -21.63
CA VAL A 121 5.03 6.92 -22.01
C VAL A 121 6.38 6.25 -21.74
N ASP A 122 6.34 5.06 -21.15
CA ASP A 122 7.50 4.20 -21.00
C ASP A 122 7.74 3.45 -22.32
N VAL A 123 8.74 3.89 -23.08
CA VAL A 123 9.00 3.40 -24.45
C VAL A 123 9.39 1.92 -24.44
N ILE A 124 10.16 1.48 -23.45
CA ILE A 124 10.59 0.08 -23.32
C ILE A 124 9.38 -0.80 -22.99
N ALA A 125 8.57 -0.38 -22.01
CA ALA A 125 7.33 -1.08 -21.69
C ALA A 125 6.38 -1.12 -22.90
N LYS A 126 6.32 -0.06 -23.70
CA LYS A 126 5.50 0.00 -24.90
C LYS A 126 5.97 -0.99 -25.96
N GLU A 127 7.28 -1.10 -26.18
CA GLU A 127 7.85 -2.12 -27.08
C GLU A 127 7.56 -3.53 -26.61
N VAL A 128 7.69 -3.80 -25.30
CA VAL A 128 7.30 -5.07 -24.69
C VAL A 128 5.82 -5.34 -24.93
N MET A 129 4.96 -4.36 -24.72
CA MET A 129 3.52 -4.51 -24.97
C MET A 129 3.23 -4.84 -26.43
N ASN A 130 3.80 -4.09 -27.37
CA ASN A 130 3.60 -4.32 -28.81
C ASN A 130 4.13 -5.69 -29.28
N LYS A 131 5.16 -6.22 -28.62
CA LYS A 131 5.77 -7.51 -28.97
C LYS A 131 4.98 -8.71 -28.46
N TYR A 132 4.40 -8.61 -27.27
CA TYR A 132 3.84 -9.77 -26.56
C TYR A 132 2.31 -9.76 -26.42
N PHE A 133 1.63 -8.68 -26.83
CA PHE A 133 0.19 -8.54 -26.72
C PHE A 133 -0.39 -8.02 -28.04
N ASP A 134 -1.34 -8.77 -28.60
CA ASP A 134 -2.00 -8.41 -29.86
C ASP A 134 -3.06 -7.30 -29.67
N GLU A 135 -3.60 -7.18 -28.45
CA GLU A 135 -4.62 -6.20 -28.11
C GLU A 135 -4.01 -4.85 -27.71
N VAL A 136 -4.55 -3.76 -28.26
CA VAL A 136 -4.26 -2.40 -27.78
C VAL A 136 -5.00 -2.16 -26.48
N ILE A 137 -4.33 -2.44 -25.35
CA ILE A 137 -4.89 -2.29 -24.00
C ILE A 137 -4.75 -0.84 -23.49
N GLY A 138 -3.66 -0.16 -23.85
CA GLY A 138 -3.38 1.21 -23.42
C GLY A 138 -1.91 1.59 -23.64
N ASP A 139 -1.52 2.70 -23.02
CA ASP A 139 -0.13 3.18 -23.00
C ASP A 139 0.49 2.96 -21.62
N PRO A 140 1.64 2.27 -21.53
CA PRO A 140 2.38 2.15 -20.28
C PRO A 140 3.03 3.49 -19.95
N ILE A 141 2.87 3.95 -18.71
CA ILE A 141 3.36 5.25 -18.25
C ILE A 141 4.56 5.06 -17.31
N ILE A 142 5.55 5.95 -17.40
CA ILE A 142 6.74 5.92 -16.55
C ILE A 142 6.34 6.13 -15.07
N THR A 143 6.98 5.37 -14.18
CA THR A 143 6.92 5.57 -12.72
C THR A 143 8.30 5.82 -12.14
N THR A 144 8.35 6.31 -10.90
CA THR A 144 9.60 6.45 -10.15
C THR A 144 10.19 5.07 -9.82
N GLY A 145 11.42 4.81 -10.26
CA GLY A 145 12.17 3.57 -10.00
C GLY A 145 12.84 3.55 -8.62
N ASN A 146 12.06 3.45 -7.53
CA ASN A 146 12.58 3.47 -6.15
C ASN A 146 12.22 2.22 -5.31
N GLY A 147 11.94 1.09 -5.98
CA GLY A 147 11.50 -0.15 -5.33
C GLY A 147 10.08 -0.08 -4.73
N ASN A 148 9.27 0.90 -5.14
CA ASN A 148 7.83 0.98 -4.88
C ASN A 148 7.01 1.00 -6.18
N CYS A 149 7.54 0.45 -7.27
CA CYS A 149 6.98 0.63 -8.61
C CYS A 149 5.51 0.20 -8.69
N LEU A 150 5.12 -0.89 -8.02
CA LEU A 150 3.72 -1.30 -7.90
C LEU A 150 2.84 -0.22 -7.26
N PHE A 151 3.28 0.35 -6.14
CA PHE A 151 2.48 1.34 -5.41
C PHE A 151 2.45 2.70 -6.13
N ASN A 152 3.54 3.05 -6.80
CA ASN A 152 3.63 4.25 -7.65
C ASN A 152 2.68 4.12 -8.84
N ALA A 153 2.72 2.99 -9.55
CA ALA A 153 1.83 2.68 -10.67
C ALA A 153 0.35 2.79 -10.29
N VAL A 154 -0.01 2.19 -9.16
CA VAL A 154 -1.41 2.18 -8.72
C VAL A 154 -1.85 3.54 -8.18
N SER A 155 -0.96 4.27 -7.50
CA SER A 155 -1.21 5.66 -7.10
C SER A 155 -1.51 6.53 -8.33
N LEU A 156 -0.68 6.43 -9.38
CA LEU A 156 -0.88 7.16 -10.63
C LEU A 156 -2.25 6.86 -11.24
N LEU A 157 -2.64 5.58 -11.33
CA LEU A 157 -3.93 5.22 -11.91
C LEU A 157 -5.14 5.68 -11.09
N LEU A 158 -4.98 5.79 -9.77
CA LEU A 158 -6.04 6.18 -8.84
C LEU A 158 -6.13 7.69 -8.60
N TYR A 159 -5.03 8.44 -8.68
CA TYR A 159 -4.99 9.85 -8.28
C TYR A 159 -4.34 10.78 -9.31
N GLY A 160 -3.76 10.24 -10.38
CA GLY A 160 -3.05 11.00 -11.40
C GLY A 160 -1.59 11.30 -11.03
N ASP A 161 -1.17 10.97 -9.80
CA ASP A 161 0.21 11.15 -9.32
C ASP A 161 0.64 10.01 -8.35
N GLU A 162 1.90 10.05 -7.92
CA GLU A 162 2.48 9.03 -7.02
C GLU A 162 2.30 9.37 -5.51
N SER A 163 1.52 10.39 -5.16
CA SER A 163 1.43 10.93 -3.79
C SER A 163 0.89 9.94 -2.76
N LYS A 164 0.13 8.92 -3.21
CA LYS A 164 -0.51 7.92 -2.34
C LYS A 164 0.22 6.57 -2.32
N SER A 165 1.38 6.45 -2.97
CA SER A 165 2.19 5.22 -3.00
C SER A 165 2.54 4.69 -1.60
N VAL A 166 3.02 5.55 -0.70
CA VAL A 166 3.36 5.16 0.68
C VAL A 166 2.12 4.75 1.46
N GLN A 167 1.02 5.47 1.31
CA GLN A 167 -0.24 5.15 1.97
C GLN A 167 -0.78 3.79 1.51
N LEU A 168 -0.75 3.50 0.20
CA LEU A 168 -1.12 2.19 -0.35
C LEU A 168 -0.28 1.07 0.29
N ARG A 169 1.05 1.22 0.30
CA ARG A 169 1.96 0.24 0.90
C ARG A 169 1.65 0.01 2.38
N TYR A 170 1.42 1.10 3.12
CA TYR A 170 1.04 1.03 4.54
C TYR A 170 -0.23 0.22 4.76
N HIS A 171 -1.31 0.52 4.04
CA HIS A 171 -2.57 -0.22 4.18
C HIS A 171 -2.43 -1.69 3.78
N ILE A 172 -1.63 -2.00 2.76
CA ILE A 172 -1.35 -3.39 2.37
C ILE A 172 -0.65 -4.14 3.48
N CYS A 173 0.40 -3.57 4.09
CA CYS A 173 1.08 -4.19 5.23
C CYS A 173 0.13 -4.46 6.40
N LEU A 174 -0.73 -3.49 6.75
CA LEU A 174 -1.73 -3.69 7.80
C LEU A 174 -2.66 -4.85 7.46
N ARG A 175 -3.19 -4.86 6.24
CA ARG A 175 -4.20 -5.84 5.84
C ARG A 175 -3.63 -7.24 5.68
N MET A 176 -2.41 -7.38 5.16
CA MET A 176 -1.72 -8.68 5.02
C MET A 176 -1.56 -9.37 6.37
N VAL A 177 -1.20 -8.63 7.42
CA VAL A 177 -1.02 -9.19 8.77
C VAL A 177 -2.36 -9.44 9.46
N ARG A 178 -3.30 -8.49 9.35
CA ARG A 178 -4.61 -8.59 9.99
C ARG A 178 -5.42 -9.77 9.45
N ASP A 179 -5.41 -9.93 8.13
CA ASP A 179 -6.24 -10.91 7.42
C ASP A 179 -5.41 -12.14 7.00
N SER A 180 -4.24 -12.38 7.63
CA SER A 180 -3.26 -13.39 7.21
C SER A 180 -3.87 -14.79 7.04
N THR A 181 -4.77 -15.20 7.93
CA THR A 181 -5.44 -16.51 7.86
C THR A 181 -6.32 -16.65 6.63
N SER A 182 -6.99 -15.57 6.20
CA SER A 182 -7.82 -15.58 5.00
C SER A 182 -6.97 -15.82 3.75
N TYR A 183 -5.82 -15.15 3.66
CA TYR A 183 -4.88 -15.36 2.55
C TYR A 183 -4.28 -16.77 2.53
N MET A 184 -3.96 -17.31 3.71
CA MET A 184 -3.44 -18.68 3.83
C MET A 184 -4.44 -19.76 3.38
N ASN A 185 -5.73 -19.43 3.35
CA ASN A 185 -6.82 -20.29 2.91
C ASN A 185 -7.34 -19.95 1.50
N HIS A 186 -6.68 -19.02 0.79
CA HIS A 186 -7.14 -18.60 -0.53
C HIS A 186 -7.07 -19.76 -1.55
N PRO A 187 -8.09 -19.97 -2.40
CA PRO A 187 -8.12 -21.10 -3.35
C PRO A 187 -6.90 -21.19 -4.27
N HIS A 188 -6.37 -20.02 -4.66
CA HIS A 188 -5.20 -19.93 -5.54
C HIS A 188 -3.86 -19.83 -4.79
N ARG A 189 -3.82 -20.08 -3.47
CA ARG A 189 -2.61 -19.93 -2.65
C ARG A 189 -1.38 -20.58 -3.26
N LYS A 190 -1.48 -21.84 -3.71
CA LYS A 190 -0.34 -22.57 -4.29
C LYS A 190 0.22 -21.85 -5.51
N ARG A 191 -0.66 -21.35 -6.40
CA ARG A 191 -0.25 -20.61 -7.60
C ARG A 191 0.43 -19.30 -7.24
N ILE A 192 -0.20 -18.51 -6.37
CA ILE A 192 0.31 -17.21 -5.93
C ILE A 192 1.66 -17.37 -5.21
N GLN A 193 1.80 -18.38 -4.35
CA GLN A 193 3.03 -18.65 -3.59
C GLN A 193 4.22 -18.98 -4.51
N CYS A 194 4.02 -19.76 -5.58
CA CYS A 194 5.09 -20.07 -6.54
C CYS A 194 5.60 -18.84 -7.30
N LEU A 195 4.79 -17.77 -7.39
CA LEU A 195 5.09 -16.57 -8.17
C LEU A 195 5.63 -15.42 -7.31
N SER A 196 5.87 -15.69 -6.02
CA SER A 196 6.14 -14.65 -5.02
C SER A 196 7.47 -14.89 -4.27
N PRO A 197 8.63 -14.98 -4.95
CA PRO A 197 9.89 -15.21 -4.26
C PRO A 197 10.43 -13.97 -3.52
N SER A 198 9.90 -12.75 -3.73
CA SER A 198 10.42 -11.53 -3.08
C SER A 198 9.40 -10.37 -2.92
N TYR A 199 9.93 -9.15 -2.66
CA TYR A 199 9.30 -7.98 -2.00
C TYR A 199 7.99 -7.44 -2.59
N GLU A 200 7.70 -7.67 -3.87
CA GLU A 200 6.45 -7.32 -4.53
C GLU A 200 5.88 -8.59 -5.15
N SER A 201 4.75 -9.05 -4.61
CA SER A 201 4.25 -10.42 -4.83
C SER A 201 2.84 -10.40 -5.38
N ALA A 202 2.40 -11.51 -6.00
CA ALA A 202 1.00 -11.66 -6.38
C ALA A 202 0.05 -11.58 -5.16
N TRP A 203 0.54 -11.86 -3.94
CA TRP A 203 -0.20 -11.58 -2.70
C TRP A 203 -0.43 -10.08 -2.48
N THR A 204 0.59 -9.26 -2.74
CA THR A 204 0.51 -7.81 -2.64
C THR A 204 -0.60 -7.27 -3.55
N ILE A 205 -0.71 -7.79 -4.78
CA ILE A 205 -1.73 -7.41 -5.75
C ILE A 205 -3.13 -7.88 -5.32
N LEU A 206 -3.27 -9.11 -4.82
CA LEU A 206 -4.54 -9.58 -4.27
C LEU A 206 -5.04 -8.67 -3.12
N VAL A 207 -4.16 -8.37 -2.16
CA VAL A 207 -4.51 -7.50 -1.03
C VAL A 207 -4.80 -6.07 -1.49
N LEU A 208 -4.05 -5.58 -2.48
CA LEU A 208 -4.28 -4.30 -3.11
C LEU A 208 -5.71 -4.21 -3.65
N CYS A 209 -6.20 -5.20 -4.41
CA CYS A 209 -7.56 -5.24 -4.95
C CYS A 209 -8.60 -5.03 -3.84
N TYR A 210 -8.39 -5.63 -2.67
CA TYR A 210 -9.29 -5.49 -1.53
C TYR A 210 -9.26 -4.11 -0.88
N ILE A 211 -8.13 -3.41 -0.92
CA ILE A 211 -7.97 -2.07 -0.37
C ILE A 211 -8.56 -1.03 -1.31
N ILE A 212 -8.26 -1.14 -2.60
CA ILE A 212 -8.74 -0.18 -3.60
C ILE A 212 -10.17 -0.48 -4.05
N ARG A 213 -10.71 -1.66 -3.71
CA ARG A 213 -12.05 -2.13 -4.11
C ARG A 213 -12.27 -2.05 -5.63
N ARG A 214 -11.25 -2.49 -6.37
CA ARG A 214 -11.24 -2.51 -7.84
C ARG A 214 -10.56 -3.78 -8.34
N PRO A 215 -10.96 -4.28 -9.52
CA PRO A 215 -10.21 -5.33 -10.17
C PRO A 215 -8.82 -4.83 -10.60
N VAL A 216 -7.80 -5.67 -10.49
CA VAL A 216 -6.46 -5.39 -11.03
C VAL A 216 -6.11 -6.47 -12.04
N ARG A 217 -5.98 -6.09 -13.32
CA ARG A 217 -5.48 -6.93 -14.39
C ARG A 217 -3.96 -6.76 -14.49
N ILE A 218 -3.24 -7.86 -14.37
CA ILE A 218 -1.80 -7.88 -14.60
C ILE A 218 -1.56 -8.30 -16.06
N LEU A 219 -0.72 -7.54 -16.74
CA LEU A 219 -0.17 -7.89 -18.04
C LEU A 219 1.25 -8.40 -17.79
N TYR A 220 1.49 -9.66 -18.13
CA TYR A 220 2.77 -10.32 -17.94
C TYR A 220 3.27 -10.88 -19.29
N PRO A 221 4.35 -10.35 -19.87
CA PRO A 221 4.77 -10.77 -21.20
C PRO A 221 5.19 -12.25 -21.22
N SER A 222 4.89 -12.98 -22.30
CA SER A 222 5.26 -14.39 -22.49
C SER A 222 6.74 -14.57 -22.84
N VAL A 223 7.63 -13.94 -22.06
CA VAL A 223 9.08 -13.92 -22.27
C VAL A 223 9.70 -15.31 -22.29
N ASN A 224 9.18 -16.24 -21.50
CA ASN A 224 9.60 -17.65 -21.44
C ASN A 224 8.65 -18.58 -22.23
N GLY A 225 7.84 -18.03 -23.14
CA GLY A 225 6.82 -18.74 -23.90
C GLY A 225 5.43 -18.70 -23.26
N VAL A 226 4.41 -19.02 -24.05
CA VAL A 226 2.98 -18.95 -23.63
C VAL A 226 2.60 -20.00 -22.58
N ASN A 227 3.39 -21.06 -22.45
CA ASN A 227 3.19 -22.12 -21.45
C ASN A 227 3.93 -21.85 -20.12
N ASP A 228 4.61 -20.70 -20.00
CA ASP A 228 5.25 -20.30 -18.76
C ASP A 228 4.22 -20.18 -17.63
N PHE A 229 4.56 -20.73 -16.47
CA PHE A 229 3.65 -20.77 -15.34
C PHE A 229 3.30 -19.37 -14.83
N ALA A 230 4.25 -18.42 -14.87
CA ALA A 230 4.01 -17.04 -14.48
C ALA A 230 3.13 -16.34 -15.52
N HIS A 231 3.40 -16.51 -16.81
CA HIS A 231 2.54 -15.98 -17.86
C HIS A 231 1.09 -16.46 -17.74
N THR A 232 0.88 -17.76 -17.60
CA THR A 232 -0.47 -18.36 -17.51
C THR A 232 -1.19 -18.03 -16.20
N SER A 233 -0.45 -17.79 -15.11
CA SER A 233 -1.05 -17.51 -13.80
C SER A 233 -1.22 -16.02 -13.50
N LEU A 234 -0.31 -15.17 -14.00
CA LEU A 234 -0.33 -13.73 -13.74
C LEU A 234 -1.17 -12.97 -14.76
N ASN A 235 -1.29 -13.40 -16.03
CA ASN A 235 -2.22 -12.76 -16.98
C ASN A 235 -3.69 -13.06 -16.65
N THR A 236 -4.14 -12.51 -15.53
CA THR A 236 -5.48 -12.65 -15.01
C THR A 236 -5.90 -11.35 -14.34
N THR A 237 -7.19 -11.25 -14.06
CA THR A 237 -7.76 -10.17 -13.26
C THR A 237 -7.97 -10.66 -11.84
N PHE A 238 -7.36 -9.97 -10.88
CA PHE A 238 -7.63 -10.16 -9.47
C PHE A 238 -8.85 -9.35 -9.08
N GLU A 239 -9.86 -10.01 -8.53
CA GLU A 239 -11.13 -9.38 -8.17
C GLU A 239 -11.18 -9.01 -6.67
N PRO A 240 -11.85 -7.90 -6.30
CA PRO A 240 -12.09 -7.59 -4.91
C PRO A 240 -13.13 -8.55 -4.30
N SER A 241 -13.08 -8.76 -2.98
CA SER A 241 -14.06 -9.59 -2.27
C SER A 241 -15.43 -8.94 -2.11
N SER A 242 -15.53 -7.64 -2.39
CA SER A 242 -16.76 -6.85 -2.32
C SER A 242 -17.15 -6.33 -3.69
N VAL A 243 -18.44 -6.02 -3.87
CA VAL A 243 -18.96 -5.38 -5.08
C VAL A 243 -18.13 -4.14 -5.43
N VAL A 244 -17.72 -4.05 -6.70
CA VAL A 244 -17.00 -2.88 -7.22
C VAL A 244 -17.95 -1.68 -7.23
N PRO A 245 -17.60 -0.56 -6.59
CA PRO A 245 -18.44 0.64 -6.62
C PRO A 245 -18.68 1.14 -8.04
N ALA A 246 -19.84 1.72 -8.31
CA ALA A 246 -20.12 2.34 -9.61
C ALA A 246 -19.10 3.44 -9.93
N GLY A 247 -18.63 3.50 -11.19
CA GLY A 247 -17.63 4.48 -11.63
C GLY A 247 -16.18 4.13 -11.28
N HIS A 248 -15.91 2.86 -10.97
CA HIS A 248 -14.58 2.33 -10.74
C HIS A 248 -14.26 1.22 -11.76
N SER A 249 -13.28 1.45 -12.62
CA SER A 249 -12.82 0.52 -13.64
C SER A 249 -11.72 -0.41 -13.13
N THR A 250 -11.48 -1.48 -13.90
CA THR A 250 -10.29 -2.31 -13.76
C THR A 250 -9.03 -1.47 -13.92
N ILE A 251 -8.05 -1.71 -13.05
CA ILE A 251 -6.70 -1.18 -13.15
C ILE A 251 -5.84 -2.15 -13.95
N ASN A 252 -5.18 -1.65 -14.99
CA ASN A 252 -4.21 -2.42 -15.77
C ASN A 252 -2.79 -2.06 -15.34
N ILE A 253 -1.98 -3.06 -15.00
CA ILE A 253 -0.55 -2.90 -14.75
C ILE A 253 0.24 -3.84 -15.64
N LEU A 254 1.37 -3.40 -16.15
CA LEU A 254 2.35 -4.25 -16.82
C LEU A 254 3.43 -4.61 -15.82
N TRP A 255 3.66 -5.90 -15.63
CA TRP A 255 4.72 -6.43 -14.77
C TRP A 255 5.77 -7.10 -15.64
N TYR A 256 6.95 -6.46 -15.75
CA TYR A 256 8.05 -6.90 -16.62
C TYR A 256 9.41 -6.69 -15.93
N ALA A 257 10.47 -7.30 -16.45
CA ALA A 257 11.83 -7.00 -16.01
C ALA A 257 12.38 -5.74 -16.71
N GLN A 258 12.91 -4.82 -15.93
CA GLN A 258 13.63 -3.65 -16.43
C GLN A 258 15.13 -3.99 -16.42
N GLY A 259 15.74 -4.06 -17.60
CA GLY A 259 17.17 -4.34 -17.78
C GLY A 259 17.49 -5.05 -19.09
N GLN A 260 18.78 -5.12 -19.45
CA GLN A 260 19.23 -5.94 -20.58
C GLN A 260 18.94 -7.42 -20.31
N LEU A 261 18.40 -8.10 -21.34
CA LEU A 261 18.43 -9.55 -21.43
C LEU A 261 19.82 -10.04 -21.01
N SER A 262 19.89 -10.86 -19.98
CA SER A 262 21.14 -11.58 -19.74
C SER A 262 21.44 -12.41 -21.00
N ASN A 263 22.72 -12.53 -21.37
CA ASN A 263 23.17 -13.34 -22.52
C ASN A 263 22.74 -14.83 -22.44
N GLN A 264 22.06 -15.25 -21.37
CA GLN A 264 21.50 -16.58 -21.16
C GLN A 264 19.99 -16.67 -21.45
N GLY A 265 19.40 -15.66 -22.11
CA GLY A 265 18.09 -15.76 -22.75
C GLY A 265 16.90 -15.96 -21.80
N SER A 266 17.06 -15.67 -20.51
CA SER A 266 16.06 -15.99 -19.49
C SER A 266 15.80 -14.80 -18.57
N TRP A 267 14.53 -14.36 -18.57
CA TRP A 267 14.02 -13.27 -17.73
C TRP A 267 13.70 -13.82 -16.34
N TYR A 268 14.71 -13.96 -15.48
CA TYR A 268 14.48 -14.52 -14.14
C TYR A 268 14.08 -13.49 -13.08
N ALA A 269 14.26 -12.19 -13.32
CA ALA A 269 14.02 -11.16 -12.31
C ALA A 269 13.04 -10.10 -12.81
N VAL A 270 11.76 -10.45 -12.87
CA VAL A 270 10.71 -9.45 -13.06
C VAL A 270 10.69 -8.53 -11.84
N ASN A 271 11.07 -7.27 -12.04
CA ASN A 271 11.39 -6.32 -10.97
C ASN A 271 10.74 -4.95 -11.17
N HIS A 272 9.94 -4.77 -12.23
CA HIS A 272 9.35 -3.48 -12.56
C HIS A 272 7.86 -3.59 -12.89
N VAL A 273 7.08 -2.68 -12.31
CA VAL A 273 5.64 -2.55 -12.54
C VAL A 273 5.35 -1.15 -13.03
N VAL A 274 4.68 -1.05 -14.17
CA VAL A 274 4.22 0.23 -14.73
C VAL A 274 2.70 0.22 -14.92
N PRO A 275 2.02 1.36 -14.73
CA PRO A 275 0.60 1.48 -14.99
C PRO A 275 0.35 1.52 -16.50
N VAL A 276 -0.73 0.88 -16.92
CA VAL A 276 -1.20 0.93 -18.31
C VAL A 276 -2.47 1.74 -18.38
N LEU A 277 -2.37 2.93 -18.98
CA LEU A 277 -3.46 3.89 -19.08
C LEU A 277 -4.32 3.57 -20.30
N ASP A 278 -5.58 3.19 -20.07
CA ASP A 278 -6.56 3.03 -21.14
C ASP A 278 -7.00 4.41 -21.66
N MET A 279 -6.58 4.73 -22.88
CA MET A 279 -6.89 5.99 -23.53
C MET A 279 -8.37 6.16 -23.86
N LYS A 280 -9.14 5.07 -24.00
CA LYS A 280 -10.58 5.15 -24.30
C LYS A 280 -11.39 5.68 -23.11
N CYS A 281 -10.90 5.53 -21.88
CA CYS A 281 -11.61 5.94 -20.68
C CYS A 281 -11.30 7.35 -20.18
N LYS A 282 -10.22 8.02 -20.63
CA LYS A 282 -9.65 9.18 -19.90
C LYS A 282 -9.27 10.40 -20.77
N SER A 283 -9.89 10.55 -21.94
CA SER A 283 -9.58 11.53 -23.00
C SER A 283 -9.94 13.00 -22.71
N LYS A 284 -9.50 13.58 -21.58
CA LYS A 284 -9.56 15.04 -21.39
C LYS A 284 -8.22 15.76 -21.52
N ASN A 285 -7.08 15.08 -21.40
CA ASN A 285 -5.75 15.70 -21.53
C ASN A 285 -4.88 14.97 -22.56
N PRO A 286 -4.16 15.68 -23.45
CA PRO A 286 -3.27 15.07 -24.43
C PRO A 286 -2.03 14.45 -23.75
N LEU A 287 -1.64 13.26 -24.19
CA LEU A 287 -0.35 12.64 -23.83
C LEU A 287 0.79 13.42 -24.48
N THR A 288 1.88 13.63 -23.74
CA THR A 288 3.11 14.21 -24.28
C THR A 288 4.16 13.12 -24.46
N TYR A 289 4.50 12.84 -25.72
CA TYR A 289 5.61 11.94 -26.07
C TYR A 289 6.90 12.75 -26.11
N TYR A 290 7.78 12.59 -25.12
CA TYR A 290 9.14 13.14 -25.17
C TYR A 290 10.08 12.04 -25.66
N LYS A 291 10.74 12.28 -26.80
CA LYS A 291 11.72 11.36 -27.41
C LYS A 291 13.11 11.43 -26.75
N ASP A 292 13.36 12.42 -25.92
CA ASP A 292 14.70 12.74 -25.44
C ASP A 292 14.79 12.37 -23.94
N ASP A 293 15.67 11.40 -23.61
CA ASP A 293 16.22 11.04 -22.28
C ASP A 293 16.57 9.53 -22.18
N ILE A 294 16.87 8.85 -23.29
CA ILE A 294 17.30 7.44 -23.24
C ILE A 294 18.75 7.31 -22.67
N ASP A 295 19.51 8.40 -22.57
CA ASP A 295 20.96 8.32 -22.33
C ASP A 295 21.45 8.21 -20.87
N HIS A 296 20.59 8.18 -19.85
CA HIS A 296 21.05 8.25 -18.44
C HIS A 296 20.43 7.25 -17.45
N ARG A 297 20.01 6.04 -17.87
CA ARG A 297 19.58 4.99 -16.91
C ARG A 297 20.20 3.64 -17.19
#